data_AF-A0A1F8CLZ3-F1
#
_entry.id   AF-A0A1F8CLZ3-F1
#
_cell.length_a   1.000
_cell.length_b   1.000
_cell.length_c   1.000
_cell.angle_alpha   90.00
_cell.angle_beta   90.00
_cell.angle_gamma   90.00
#
_symmetry.space_group_name_H-M   'P 1'
#
loop_
_entity.id
_entity.type
_entity.pdbx_description
1 polymer ?
#
loop_
_entity_poly.entity_id
_entity_poly.type
_entity_poly.pdbx_seq_one_letter_code
_entity_poly.pdbx_strand_id
1 'polypeptide(L)'
;MKRIILAGIILGTVLVGLLTVRFFLGRPQDVINVFANLINEGKITEAKSLLKIESDGWNNFSEFRIKSLKETGDNVYEVDFEVVLKEDLQNLPIPNYGWVNGVNKRWITVAKIGDSYKITGIGTGP
;
A
#
# COMPACT_ATOMS: atom_id res chain seq x y z
N MET A 1 41.97 -37.68 -18.32
CA MET A 1 41.06 -37.92 -19.47
C MET A 1 39.96 -38.85 -18.96
N LYS A 2 38.65 -38.59 -18.95
CA LYS A 2 37.76 -37.72 -19.75
C LYS A 2 36.62 -37.20 -18.86
N ARG A 3 36.14 -36.00 -19.16
CA ARG A 3 34.93 -35.37 -18.62
C ARG A 3 33.68 -36.03 -19.20
N ILE A 4 32.61 -36.13 -18.41
CA ILE A 4 31.24 -36.24 -18.93
C ILE A 4 30.42 -35.15 -18.24
N ILE A 5 29.93 -34.24 -19.07
CA ILE A 5 29.03 -33.13 -18.73
C ILE A 5 27.61 -33.68 -18.89
N LEU A 6 26.77 -33.54 -17.86
CA LEU A 6 25.31 -33.66 -18.04
C LEU A 6 24.70 -32.26 -17.99
N ALA A 7 24.36 -31.76 -19.16
CA ALA A 7 23.40 -30.68 -19.32
C ALA A 7 21.99 -31.31 -19.36
N GLY A 8 21.12 -30.89 -18.45
CA GLY A 8 19.70 -31.24 -18.46
C GLY A 8 18.88 -29.97 -18.23
N ILE A 9 18.42 -29.38 -19.32
CA ILE A 9 17.39 -28.32 -19.36
C ILE A 9 16.04 -29.01 -19.50
N ILE A 10 15.15 -28.86 -18.52
CA ILE A 10 13.68 -29.00 -18.67
C ILE A 10 13.07 -27.96 -17.70
N LEU A 11 12.66 -26.80 -18.21
CA LEU A 11 11.28 -26.43 -18.59
C LEU A 11 10.34 -26.20 -17.39
N GLY A 12 10.01 -24.92 -17.18
CA GLY A 12 8.66 -24.46 -16.86
C GLY A 12 8.00 -24.95 -15.56
N THR A 13 7.99 -24.08 -14.55
CA THR A 13 6.81 -24.00 -13.68
C THR A 13 6.51 -22.53 -13.43
N VAL A 14 5.60 -22.00 -14.24
CA VAL A 14 4.83 -20.80 -13.92
C VAL A 14 3.96 -21.18 -12.72
N LEU A 15 4.39 -20.79 -11.52
CA LEU A 15 3.59 -20.95 -10.31
C LEU A 15 2.58 -19.81 -10.23
N VAL A 16 1.46 -19.95 -10.96
CA VAL A 16 0.26 -19.13 -10.74
C VAL A 16 -0.79 -20.04 -10.13
N GLY A 17 -1.23 -19.71 -8.91
CA GLY A 17 -2.40 -20.33 -8.34
C GLY A 17 -2.41 -20.37 -6.83
N LEU A 18 -2.90 -19.30 -6.23
CA LEU A 18 -3.62 -19.34 -4.95
C LEU A 18 -2.79 -19.80 -3.74
N LEU A 19 -1.67 -19.14 -3.47
CA LEU A 19 -1.08 -19.21 -2.14
C LEU A 19 -2.01 -18.46 -1.19
N THR A 20 -2.77 -19.22 -0.40
CA THR A 20 -3.59 -18.75 0.72
C THR A 20 -2.78 -17.74 1.53
N VAL A 21 -3.06 -16.47 1.29
CA VAL A 21 -2.45 -15.37 2.03
C VAL A 21 -3.11 -15.32 3.40
N ARG A 22 -2.77 -16.27 4.26
CA ARG A 22 -2.72 -16.02 5.69
C ARG A 22 -1.46 -15.19 5.92
N PHE A 23 -1.48 -13.91 5.50
CA PHE A 23 -0.52 -12.94 6.00
C PHE A 23 -0.74 -12.92 7.50
N PHE A 24 0.14 -13.56 8.25
CA PHE A 24 0.38 -13.17 9.62
C PHE A 24 0.82 -11.71 9.55
N LEU A 25 -0.12 -10.79 9.77
CA LEU A 25 0.15 -9.37 10.03
C LEU A 25 0.75 -9.27 11.44
N GLY A 26 1.83 -10.01 11.68
CA GLY A 26 2.47 -10.15 12.99
C GLY A 26 3.33 -8.95 13.34
N ARG A 27 3.64 -8.11 12.33
CA ARG A 27 4.39 -6.87 12.49
C ARG A 27 3.67 -5.69 11.83
N PRO A 28 3.88 -4.47 12.33
CA PRO A 28 3.38 -3.24 11.72
C PRO A 28 3.78 -3.11 10.25
N GLN A 29 5.04 -3.46 9.92
CA GLN A 29 5.56 -3.43 8.55
C GLN A 29 4.76 -4.32 7.58
N ASP A 30 4.22 -5.44 8.06
CA ASP A 30 3.48 -6.36 7.19
C ASP A 30 2.16 -5.70 6.74
N VAL A 31 1.47 -4.96 7.63
CA VAL A 31 0.25 -4.23 7.28
C VAL A 31 0.51 -3.14 6.27
N ILE A 32 1.57 -2.35 6.46
CA ILE A 32 1.86 -1.26 5.53
C ILE A 32 2.29 -1.78 4.16
N ASN A 33 3.02 -2.90 4.10
CA ASN A 33 3.38 -3.53 2.84
C ASN A 33 2.14 -4.07 2.11
N VAL A 34 1.22 -4.74 2.82
CA VAL A 34 -0.03 -5.22 2.22
C VAL A 34 -0.87 -4.04 1.73
N PHE A 35 -0.98 -2.98 2.54
CA PHE A 35 -1.66 -1.75 2.14
C PHE A 35 -1.05 -1.15 0.87
N ALA A 36 0.27 -1.01 0.82
CA ALA A 36 0.97 -0.47 -0.34
C ALA A 36 0.74 -1.31 -1.61
N ASN A 37 0.78 -2.63 -1.49
CA ASN A 37 0.52 -3.53 -2.61
C ASN A 37 -0.92 -3.39 -3.10
N LEU A 38 -1.91 -3.39 -2.21
CA LEU A 38 -3.32 -3.23 -2.58
C LEU A 38 -3.57 -1.88 -3.29
N ILE A 39 -2.96 -0.80 -2.79
CA ILE A 39 -3.01 0.50 -3.44
C ILE A 39 -2.43 0.45 -4.85
N ASN A 40 -1.23 -0.11 -5.01
CA ASN A 40 -0.56 -0.19 -6.31
C ASN A 40 -1.27 -1.15 -7.29
N GLU A 41 -2.01 -2.13 -6.78
CA GLU A 41 -2.88 -3.02 -7.56
C GLU A 41 -4.26 -2.42 -7.88
N GLY A 42 -4.57 -1.21 -7.41
CA GLY A 42 -5.87 -0.56 -7.59
C GLY A 42 -7.00 -1.16 -6.74
N LYS A 43 -6.68 -2.03 -5.78
CA LYS A 43 -7.61 -2.69 -4.85
C LYS A 43 -7.93 -1.79 -3.66
N ILE A 44 -8.50 -0.62 -3.96
CA ILE A 44 -8.73 0.44 -2.97
C ILE A 44 -9.71 -0.01 -1.87
N THR A 45 -10.72 -0.79 -2.21
CA THR A 45 -11.70 -1.31 -1.23
C THR A 45 -11.04 -2.23 -0.20
N GLU A 46 -10.18 -3.12 -0.66
CA GLU A 46 -9.40 -4.02 0.20
C GLU A 46 -8.38 -3.24 1.03
N ALA A 47 -7.72 -2.23 0.43
CA ALA A 47 -6.80 -1.36 1.16
C ALA A 47 -7.51 -0.62 2.30
N LYS A 48 -8.74 -0.14 2.08
CA LYS A 48 -9.57 0.49 3.11
C LYS A 48 -9.86 -0.43 4.30
N SER A 49 -9.97 -1.75 4.08
CA SER A 49 -10.21 -2.72 5.17
C SER A 49 -9.07 -2.83 6.19
N LEU A 50 -7.88 -2.33 5.83
CA LEU A 50 -6.71 -2.26 6.70
C LEU A 50 -6.68 -0.99 7.57
N LEU A 51 -7.50 0.01 7.22
CA LEU A 51 -7.68 1.23 7.98
C LEU A 51 -8.64 0.97 9.16
N LYS A 52 -8.32 1.53 10.32
CA LYS A 52 -9.28 1.71 11.42
C LYS A 52 -10.20 2.91 11.17
N ILE A 53 -9.71 3.88 10.40
CA ILE A 53 -10.41 5.12 10.09
C ILE A 53 -11.35 4.93 8.90
N GLU A 54 -12.59 5.38 9.05
CA GLU A 54 -13.46 5.61 7.89
C GLU A 54 -12.94 6.86 7.18
N SER A 55 -12.66 6.74 5.87
CA SER A 55 -12.16 7.85 5.07
C SER A 55 -12.92 7.90 3.76
N ASP A 56 -13.78 8.91 3.65
CA ASP A 56 -14.65 9.11 2.49
C ASP A 56 -13.91 9.74 1.30
N GLY A 57 -12.73 10.33 1.54
CA GLY A 57 -11.94 11.06 0.55
C GLY A 57 -11.24 10.21 -0.51
N TRP A 58 -11.28 8.88 -0.42
CA TRP A 58 -10.57 7.98 -1.35
C TRP A 58 -11.24 7.83 -2.71
N ASN A 59 -12.54 8.10 -2.81
CA ASN A 59 -13.26 8.02 -4.07
C ASN A 59 -12.94 9.21 -5.00
N ASN A 60 -12.12 10.14 -4.53
CA ASN A 60 -11.77 11.38 -5.20
C ASN A 60 -10.61 11.25 -6.18
N PHE A 61 -9.95 10.10 -6.18
CA PHE A 61 -8.76 9.87 -7.00
C PHE A 61 -9.14 9.11 -8.27
N SER A 62 -8.64 9.57 -9.42
CA SER A 62 -8.58 8.78 -10.65
C SER A 62 -7.34 7.87 -10.65
N GLU A 63 -6.26 8.31 -10.00
CA GLU A 63 -5.09 7.47 -9.71
C GLU A 63 -4.61 7.69 -8.29
N PHE A 64 -4.19 6.62 -7.63
CA PHE A 64 -3.63 6.66 -6.28
C PHE A 64 -2.57 5.56 -6.15
N ARG A 65 -1.30 5.94 -5.99
CA ARG A 65 -0.15 5.02 -6.01
C ARG A 65 0.84 5.41 -4.92
N ILE A 66 1.68 4.46 -4.49
CA ILE A 66 2.81 4.74 -3.60
C ILE A 66 4.11 4.80 -4.39
N LYS A 67 4.85 5.89 -4.24
CA LYS A 67 6.19 6.09 -4.82
C LYS A 67 7.30 5.66 -3.87
N SER A 68 7.16 5.97 -2.58
CA SER A 68 8.18 5.69 -1.58
C SER A 68 7.53 5.36 -0.24
N LEU A 69 8.24 4.55 0.56
CA LEU A 69 7.84 4.18 1.91
C LEU A 69 9.09 4.08 2.77
N LYS A 70 9.07 4.74 3.92
CA LYS A 70 10.19 4.77 4.86
C LYS A 70 9.66 4.75 6.29
N GLU A 71 10.18 3.84 7.12
CA GLU A 71 9.93 3.86 8.56
C GLU A 71 10.66 5.04 9.20
N THR A 72 9.95 5.84 10.00
CA THR A 72 10.49 7.06 10.64
C THR A 72 10.44 7.02 12.17
N GLY A 73 9.74 6.06 12.75
CA GLY A 73 9.62 5.88 14.20
C GLY A 73 8.78 4.66 14.55
N ASP A 74 8.50 4.44 15.83
CA ASP A 74 7.73 3.30 16.33
C ASP A 74 6.35 3.21 15.67
N ASN A 75 6.25 2.37 14.63
CA ASN A 75 5.05 2.14 13.82
C ASN A 75 4.56 3.38 13.04
N VAL A 76 5.47 4.32 12.72
CA VAL A 76 5.18 5.50 11.90
C VAL A 76 5.98 5.42 10.61
N TYR A 77 5.28 5.56 9.49
CA TYR A 77 5.84 5.44 8.14
C TYR A 77 5.63 6.71 7.35
N GLU A 78 6.70 7.31 6.86
CA GLU A 78 6.63 8.34 5.82
C GLU A 78 6.37 7.67 4.47
N VAL A 79 5.38 8.16 3.74
CA VAL A 79 4.94 7.61 2.46
C VAL A 79 4.72 8.75 1.47
N ASP A 80 5.34 8.63 0.30
CA ASP A 80 5.05 9.50 -0.83
C ASP A 80 3.97 8.85 -1.70
N PHE A 81 2.79 9.47 -1.74
CA PHE A 81 1.69 9.07 -2.61
C PHE A 81 1.71 9.88 -3.90
N GLU A 82 1.72 9.23 -5.05
CA GLU A 82 1.39 9.89 -6.32
C GLU A 82 -0.11 9.75 -6.57
N VAL A 83 -0.80 10.89 -6.67
CA VAL A 83 -2.24 10.91 -6.87
C VAL A 83 -2.62 11.76 -8.07
N VAL A 84 -3.67 11.35 -8.75
CA VAL A 84 -4.40 12.16 -9.73
C VAL A 84 -5.83 12.28 -9.22
N LEU A 85 -6.30 13.50 -9.06
CA LEU A 85 -7.65 13.82 -8.63
C LEU A 85 -8.59 13.78 -9.83
N LYS A 86 -9.84 13.40 -9.58
CA LYS A 86 -10.89 13.52 -10.60
C LYS A 86 -11.14 14.99 -10.94
N GLU A 87 -11.45 15.26 -12.21
CA GLU A 87 -11.58 16.63 -12.75
C GLU A 87 -12.68 17.44 -12.05
N ASP A 88 -13.76 16.78 -11.62
CA ASP A 88 -14.92 17.39 -10.97
C ASP A 88 -14.66 17.92 -9.56
N LEU A 89 -13.55 17.51 -8.94
CA LEU A 89 -13.22 17.86 -7.55
C LEU A 89 -12.34 19.10 -7.44
N GLN A 90 -11.76 19.57 -8.55
CA GLN A 90 -10.93 20.76 -8.59
C GLN A 90 -11.72 22.04 -8.28
N ASN A 91 -13.05 22.00 -8.41
CA ASN A 91 -13.94 23.15 -8.22
C ASN A 91 -14.69 23.13 -6.87
N LEU A 92 -14.35 22.23 -5.94
CA LEU A 92 -15.06 22.11 -4.66
C LEU A 92 -14.61 23.15 -3.61
N PRO A 93 -15.50 23.63 -2.72
CA PRO A 93 -15.22 24.67 -1.72
C PRO A 93 -14.08 24.34 -0.75
N ILE A 94 -13.86 23.05 -0.48
CA ILE A 94 -12.67 22.55 0.23
C ILE A 94 -12.00 21.59 -0.74
N PRO A 95 -11.07 22.06 -1.58
CA PRO A 95 -10.49 21.22 -2.60
C PRO A 95 -9.73 20.07 -1.94
N ASN A 96 -10.19 18.85 -2.20
CA ASN A 96 -9.41 17.64 -2.13
C ASN A 96 -8.83 17.27 -0.76
N TYR A 97 -9.37 17.77 0.36
CA TYR A 97 -8.95 17.39 1.73
C TYR A 97 -7.43 17.44 1.95
N GLY A 98 -6.75 18.44 1.38
CA GLY A 98 -5.29 18.62 1.49
C GLY A 98 -4.45 17.80 0.52
N TRP A 99 -5.07 17.07 -0.41
CA TRP A 99 -4.40 16.40 -1.53
C TRP A 99 -4.27 17.31 -2.75
N VAL A 100 -3.15 17.18 -3.46
CA VAL A 100 -2.91 17.88 -4.73
C VAL A 100 -2.51 16.88 -5.83
N ASN A 101 -2.71 17.22 -7.10
CA ASN A 101 -2.20 16.38 -8.19
C ASN A 101 -0.68 16.23 -8.10
N GLY A 102 -0.18 15.01 -8.26
CA GLY A 102 1.24 14.68 -8.15
C GLY A 102 1.62 14.04 -6.82
N VAL A 103 2.85 14.27 -6.37
CA VAL A 103 3.42 13.60 -5.20
C VAL A 103 3.04 14.31 -3.89
N ASN A 104 2.45 13.56 -2.97
CA ASN A 104 1.99 14.00 -1.66
C ASN A 104 2.66 13.17 -0.57
N LYS A 105 3.47 13.83 0.25
CA LYS A 105 4.05 13.20 1.43
C LYS A 105 3.03 13.10 2.55
N ARG A 106 2.95 11.93 3.18
CA ARG A 106 2.07 11.62 4.32
C ARG A 106 2.78 10.75 5.34
N TRP A 107 2.26 10.75 6.57
CA TRP A 107 2.70 9.87 7.64
C TRP A 107 1.58 8.91 7.99
N ILE A 108 1.92 7.63 8.01
CA ILE A 108 0.99 6.54 8.30
C ILE A 108 1.36 5.94 9.64
N THR A 109 0.42 5.99 10.58
CA THR A 109 0.58 5.38 11.90
C THR A 109 -0.11 4.02 11.91
N VAL A 110 0.59 3.02 12.44
CA VAL A 110 0.10 1.65 12.59
C VAL A 110 0.02 1.32 14.08
N ALA A 111 -1.07 0.68 14.52
CA ALA A 111 -1.24 0.26 15.91
C ALA A 111 -1.81 -1.15 16.00
N LYS A 112 -1.48 -1.84 17.10
CA LYS A 112 -2.07 -3.15 17.41
C LYS A 112 -3.49 -2.96 17.95
N ILE A 113 -4.48 -3.54 17.28
CA ILE A 113 -5.89 -3.54 17.65
C ILE A 113 -6.34 -4.99 17.81
N GLY A 114 -6.55 -5.42 19.06
CA GLY A 114 -6.77 -6.82 19.39
C GLY A 114 -5.57 -7.68 19.00
N ASP A 115 -5.79 -8.70 18.18
CA ASP A 115 -4.77 -9.64 17.71
C ASP A 115 -4.11 -9.24 16.38
N SER A 116 -4.45 -8.08 15.82
CA SER A 116 -3.96 -7.64 14.50
C SER A 116 -3.43 -6.21 14.52
N TYR A 117 -2.52 -5.88 13.61
CA TYR A 117 -2.14 -4.49 13.36
C TYR A 117 -3.09 -3.85 12.33
N LYS A 118 -3.37 -2.56 12.52
CA LYS A 118 -4.22 -1.73 11.65
C LYS A 118 -3.60 -0.36 11.45
N ILE A 119 -3.88 0.26 10.30
CA ILE A 119 -3.51 1.66 10.06
C ILE A 119 -4.50 2.55 10.80
N THR A 120 -4.01 3.39 11.71
CA THR A 120 -4.85 4.23 12.57
C THR A 120 -4.84 5.69 12.19
N GLY A 121 -3.92 6.13 11.33
CA GLY A 121 -3.83 7.52 10.89
C GLY A 121 -3.09 7.66 9.57
N ILE A 122 -3.52 8.65 8.78
CA ILE A 122 -2.80 9.17 7.62
C ILE A 122 -2.78 10.69 7.77
N GLY A 123 -1.63 11.24 8.13
CA GLY A 123 -1.44 12.65 8.46
C GLY A 123 -0.52 13.38 7.49
N THR A 124 -0.49 14.72 7.59
CA THR A 124 0.43 15.60 6.87
C THR A 124 1.73 15.87 7.63
N GLY A 125 1.93 15.20 8.77
CA GLY A 125 3.12 15.25 9.62
C GLY A 125 3.18 14.01 10.54
N PRO A 126 4.36 13.73 11.14
CA PRO A 126 4.55 12.63 12.07
C PRO A 126 3.78 12.79 13.38
#